data_AF-A0A6J0NQS3-F1
#
_entry.id   AF-A0A6J0NQS3-F1
#
_cell.length_a   1.000
_cell.length_b   1.000
_cell.length_c   1.000
_cell.angle_alpha   90.00
_cell.angle_beta   90.00
_cell.angle_gamma   90.00
#
_symmetry.space_group_name_H-M   'P 1'
#
loop_
_entity.id
_entity.type
_entity.pdbx_description
1 polymer ?
#
loop_
_entity_poly.entity_id
_entity_poly.type
_entity_poly.pdbx_seq_one_letter_code
_entity_poly.pdbx_strand_id
1 'polypeptide(L)'
;MFVAGGSQASHHGCPLSAHFQTPFQEPLSPIPVERFRFRNHDELLCLDNTNTHLPDVIGELTSIKDTVSYPPQEKDLAWQPSKSSSNNLFQLGIY
;
A
#
# COMPACT_ATOMS: atom_id res chain seq x y z
N MET A 1 2.53 1.53 42.04
CA MET A 1 3.88 2.15 41.97
C MET A 1 4.74 1.17 41.18
N PHE A 2 5.00 1.46 39.90
CA PHE A 2 5.91 0.65 39.07
C PHE A 2 7.00 1.58 38.53
N VAL A 3 8.24 1.13 38.69
CA VAL A 3 9.47 1.88 38.42
C VAL A 3 9.72 1.88 36.91
N ALA A 4 9.86 3.07 36.31
CA ALA A 4 10.31 3.22 34.93
C ALA A 4 11.83 2.97 34.87
N GLY A 5 12.24 1.80 34.36
CA GLY A 5 13.62 1.55 33.98
C GLY A 5 13.88 2.11 32.58
N GLY A 6 14.60 3.24 32.52
CA GLY A 6 15.13 3.76 31.26
C GLY A 6 16.26 2.88 30.74
N SER A 7 16.23 2.55 29.45
CA SER A 7 17.40 2.05 28.71
C SER A 7 17.59 2.90 27.47
N GLN A 8 18.81 3.42 27.31
CA GLN A 8 19.21 4.40 26.31
C GLN A 8 19.05 3.84 24.88
N ALA A 9 18.42 4.61 23.99
CA ALA A 9 18.36 4.30 22.57
C ALA A 9 19.71 4.65 21.91
N SER A 10 20.50 3.63 21.56
CA SER A 10 21.68 3.79 20.70
C SER A 10 21.24 3.92 19.24
N HIS A 11 21.70 4.99 18.60
CA HIS A 11 21.38 5.41 17.23
C HIS A 11 21.96 4.47 16.16
N HIS A 12 21.33 3.32 15.88
CA HIS A 12 21.61 2.54 14.66
C HIS A 12 20.28 1.98 14.13
N GLY A 13 19.82 2.54 12.99
CA GLY A 13 18.50 2.29 12.42
C GLY A 13 18.36 0.91 11.77
N CYS A 14 18.00 -0.09 12.55
CA CYS A 14 17.33 -1.28 12.04
C CYS A 14 15.81 -1.07 12.18
N PRO A 15 15.01 -1.22 11.11
CA PRO A 15 13.55 -1.13 11.26
C PRO A 15 13.07 -2.26 12.16
N LEU A 16 12.30 -1.92 13.19
CA LEU A 16 11.64 -2.88 14.06
C LEU A 16 10.60 -3.63 13.24
N SER A 17 10.85 -4.92 13.00
CA SER A 17 9.84 -5.84 12.45
C SER A 17 9.09 -6.49 13.61
N ALA A 18 7.76 -6.35 13.62
CA ALA A 18 6.94 -6.96 14.66
C ALA A 18 6.66 -8.43 14.31
N HIS A 19 7.07 -9.36 15.17
CA HIS A 19 6.68 -10.76 15.09
C HIS A 19 5.54 -11.00 16.10
N PHE A 20 4.36 -11.35 15.62
CA PHE A 20 3.21 -11.58 16.50
C PHE A 20 3.43 -12.84 17.34
N GLN A 21 3.47 -12.69 18.66
CA GLN A 21 3.61 -13.78 19.63
C GLN A 21 2.59 -13.64 20.78
N THR A 22 1.82 -12.55 20.80
CA THR A 22 0.88 -12.19 21.87
C THR A 22 -0.56 -12.20 21.38
N PRO A 23 -1.53 -12.54 22.25
CA PRO A 23 -2.95 -12.45 21.92
C PRO A 23 -3.35 -11.01 21.60
N PHE A 24 -4.35 -10.85 20.72
CA PHE A 24 -4.88 -9.53 20.35
C PHE A 24 -5.46 -8.83 21.58
N GLN A 25 -4.98 -7.62 21.87
CA GLN A 25 -5.45 -6.78 22.97
C GLN A 25 -6.08 -5.50 22.42
N GLU A 26 -7.06 -4.98 23.14
CA GLU A 26 -7.70 -3.71 22.78
C GLU A 26 -6.68 -2.56 22.90
N PRO A 27 -6.63 -1.63 21.93
CA PRO A 27 -5.63 -0.58 21.92
C PRO A 27 -5.81 0.35 23.12
N LEU A 28 -4.71 0.63 23.84
CA LEU A 28 -4.70 1.51 25.01
C LEU A 28 -4.93 3.00 24.67
N SER A 29 -4.96 3.34 23.39
CA SER A 29 -5.17 4.68 22.84
C SER A 29 -5.91 4.61 21.51
N PRO A 30 -6.67 5.65 21.12
CA PRO A 30 -7.37 5.65 19.84
C PRO A 30 -6.41 5.47 18.66
N ILE A 31 -6.75 4.58 17.73
CA ILE A 31 -6.02 4.41 16.48
C ILE A 31 -6.26 5.66 15.62
N PRO A 32 -5.20 6.32 15.09
CA PRO A 32 -5.37 7.47 14.21
C PRO A 32 -6.17 7.10 12.96
N VAL A 33 -6.98 8.06 12.49
CA VAL A 33 -7.70 7.91 11.23
C VAL A 33 -6.71 8.01 10.07
N GLU A 34 -6.81 7.08 9.13
CA GLU A 34 -6.04 7.09 7.90
C GLU A 34 -6.28 8.38 7.10
N ARG A 35 -5.22 8.92 6.48
CA ARG A 35 -5.28 10.14 5.68
C ARG A 35 -4.79 9.86 4.29
N PHE A 36 -5.65 10.10 3.31
CA PHE A 36 -5.33 9.96 1.89
C PHE A 36 -4.93 11.30 1.30
N ARG A 37 -3.95 11.28 0.40
CA ARG A 37 -3.51 12.44 -0.38
C ARG A 37 -3.80 12.22 -1.86
N PHE A 38 -5.08 12.34 -2.21
CA PHE A 38 -5.54 12.24 -3.59
C PHE A 38 -4.93 13.32 -4.47
N ARG A 39 -4.63 12.93 -5.71
CA ARG A 39 -4.03 13.79 -6.73
C ARG A 39 -4.91 13.80 -7.98
N ASN A 40 -4.79 14.85 -8.80
CA ASN A 40 -5.50 14.91 -10.07
C ASN A 40 -4.84 13.97 -11.11
N HIS A 41 -5.48 13.81 -12.27
CA HIS A 41 -5.01 12.91 -13.33
C HIS A 41 -3.58 13.24 -13.79
N ASP A 42 -3.28 14.51 -14.06
CA ASP A 42 -1.97 14.96 -14.54
C ASP A 42 -0.87 14.71 -13.50
N GLU A 43 -1.18 14.95 -12.23
CA GLU A 43 -0.27 14.70 -11.10
C GLU A 43 -0.01 13.20 -10.89
N LEU A 44 -0.99 12.34 -11.15
CA LEU A 44 -0.81 10.88 -11.11
C LEU A 44 0.07 10.40 -12.26
N LEU A 45 -0.09 10.95 -13.46
CA LEU A 45 0.78 10.65 -14.60
C LEU A 45 2.25 11.03 -14.33
N CYS A 46 2.50 12.11 -13.58
CA CYS A 46 3.86 12.48 -13.17
C CYS A 46 4.53 11.49 -12.20
N LEU A 47 3.75 10.61 -11.55
CA LEU A 47 4.29 9.58 -10.64
C LEU A 47 4.50 8.24 -11.33
N ASP A 48 3.86 8.05 -12.48
CA ASP A 48 3.88 6.80 -13.21
C ASP A 48 5.32 6.38 -13.50
N ASN A 49 5.63 5.11 -13.26
CA ASN A 49 6.95 4.51 -13.47
C ASN A 49 8.13 5.15 -12.71
N THR A 50 7.90 6.04 -11.73
CA THR A 50 9.00 6.64 -10.96
C THR A 50 9.52 5.73 -9.84
N ASN A 51 8.77 4.69 -9.42
CA ASN A 51 9.09 3.80 -8.29
C ASN A 51 9.42 4.50 -6.95
N THR A 52 9.17 5.80 -6.84
CA THR A 52 9.53 6.60 -5.65
C THR A 52 8.34 6.78 -4.70
N HIS A 53 7.12 6.87 -5.24
CA HIS A 53 5.93 7.15 -4.46
C HIS A 53 4.73 6.37 -5.00
N LEU A 54 4.06 5.62 -4.12
CA LEU A 54 2.75 5.05 -4.41
C LEU A 54 1.68 6.15 -4.28
N PRO A 55 0.82 6.37 -5.28
CA PRO A 55 -0.29 7.31 -5.18
C PRO A 55 -1.47 6.72 -4.40
N ASP A 56 -2.18 7.57 -3.66
CA ASP A 56 -3.54 7.27 -3.21
C ASP A 56 -4.51 7.55 -4.36
N VAL A 57 -5.36 6.57 -4.70
CA VAL A 57 -6.28 6.65 -5.84
C VAL A 57 -7.73 6.54 -5.37
N ILE A 58 -8.59 7.40 -5.91
CA ILE A 58 -10.05 7.34 -5.76
C ILE A 58 -10.70 7.61 -7.12
N GLY A 59 -11.80 6.93 -7.42
CA GLY A 59 -12.52 7.08 -8.67
C GLY A 59 -13.78 6.23 -8.75
N GLU A 60 -14.57 6.45 -9.79
CA GLU A 60 -15.73 5.62 -10.09
C GLU A 60 -15.30 4.31 -10.75
N LEU A 61 -15.78 3.18 -10.24
CA LEU A 61 -15.58 1.87 -10.86
C LEU A 61 -16.52 1.73 -12.06
N THR A 62 -15.98 1.87 -13.27
CA THR A 62 -16.76 1.82 -14.51
C THR A 62 -16.88 0.42 -15.10
N SER A 63 -15.89 -0.44 -14.88
CA SER A 63 -15.86 -1.80 -15.43
C SER A 63 -14.85 -2.68 -14.69
N ILE A 64 -15.12 -3.99 -14.65
CA ILE A 64 -14.19 -5.03 -14.20
C ILE A 64 -13.91 -5.92 -15.42
N LYS A 65 -12.63 -6.06 -15.81
CA LYS A 65 -12.26 -6.80 -17.02
C LYS A 65 -12.33 -8.31 -16.84
N ASP A 66 -11.51 -8.90 -15.95
CA ASP A 66 -11.50 -10.35 -15.70
C ASP A 66 -10.89 -10.66 -14.32
N THR A 67 -11.36 -11.72 -13.67
CA THR A 67 -10.69 -12.31 -12.50
C THR A 67 -9.71 -13.35 -12.99
N VAL A 68 -8.41 -13.02 -12.98
CA VAL A 68 -7.38 -13.98 -13.38
C VAL A 68 -6.96 -14.82 -12.19
N SER A 69 -7.38 -16.09 -12.17
CA SER A 69 -6.86 -17.06 -11.21
C SER A 69 -5.55 -17.62 -11.75
N TYR A 70 -4.43 -17.09 -11.25
CA TYR A 70 -3.13 -17.70 -11.52
C TYR A 70 -2.93 -18.87 -10.55
N PRO A 71 -2.75 -20.11 -11.02
CA PRO A 71 -2.21 -21.15 -10.15
C PRO A 71 -0.84 -20.66 -9.65
N PRO A 72 -0.41 -20.98 -8.42
CA PRO A 72 0.85 -20.49 -7.87
C PRO A 72 2.00 -21.05 -8.70
N GLN A 73 2.43 -20.30 -9.70
CA GLN A 73 3.63 -20.56 -10.46
C GLN A 73 4.67 -19.59 -9.91
N GLU A 74 5.73 -20.16 -9.33
CA GLU A 74 6.98 -19.44 -9.13
C GLU A 74 7.32 -18.68 -10.41
N LYS A 75 8.04 -17.56 -10.30
CA LYS A 75 8.61 -16.72 -11.37
C LYS A 75 7.60 -15.93 -12.22
N ASP A 76 7.25 -14.77 -11.67
CA ASP A 76 7.34 -13.46 -12.33
C ASP A 76 6.44 -13.25 -13.55
N LEU A 77 5.12 -13.21 -13.32
CA LEU A 77 4.18 -12.68 -14.29
C LEU A 77 4.18 -11.15 -14.18
N ALA A 78 5.14 -10.51 -14.83
CA ALA A 78 5.10 -9.08 -15.09
C ALA A 78 3.76 -8.76 -15.76
N TRP A 79 2.86 -8.11 -15.02
CA TRP A 79 1.57 -7.65 -15.56
C TRP A 79 1.84 -6.78 -16.79
N GLN A 80 1.34 -7.21 -17.94
CA GLN A 80 1.46 -6.42 -19.15
C GLN A 80 0.27 -5.44 -19.21
N PRO A 81 0.52 -4.11 -19.18
CA PRO A 81 -0.56 -3.15 -19.28
C PRO A 81 -1.22 -3.28 -20.65
N SER A 82 -2.53 -3.60 -20.65
CA SER A 82 -3.32 -3.53 -21.88
C SER A 82 -3.49 -2.06 -22.27
N LYS A 83 -3.18 -1.70 -23.52
CA LYS A 83 -3.37 -0.33 -24.02
C LYS A 83 -4.85 0.02 -23.93
N SER A 84 -5.17 0.99 -23.07
CA SER A 84 -6.51 1.56 -22.94
C SER A 84 -6.77 2.47 -24.15
N SER A 85 -7.85 2.19 -24.88
CA SER A 85 -8.31 3.02 -26.00
C SER A 85 -9.12 4.20 -25.47
N SER A 86 -8.45 5.33 -25.26
CA SER A 86 -9.01 6.69 -25.31
C SER A 86 -10.28 6.95 -24.47
N ASN A 87 -10.06 7.15 -23.17
CA ASN A 87 -10.82 7.99 -22.24
C ASN A 87 -10.02 8.00 -20.92
N ASN A 88 -10.20 9.00 -20.04
CA ASN A 88 -9.41 9.25 -18.81
C ASN A 88 -9.54 8.14 -17.73
N LEU A 89 -9.61 6.88 -18.13
CA LEU A 89 -9.79 5.70 -17.30
C LEU A 89 -8.44 5.08 -16.95
N PHE A 90 -8.19 4.91 -15.66
CA PHE A 90 -7.07 4.12 -15.15
C PHE A 90 -7.47 2.66 -15.02
N GLN A 91 -6.52 1.76 -15.29
CA GLN A 91 -6.69 0.33 -15.03
C GLN A 91 -5.86 -0.06 -13.81
N LEU A 92 -6.50 -0.62 -12.79
CA LEU A 92 -5.87 -1.07 -11.56
C LEU A 92 -5.85 -2.61 -11.50
N GLY A 93 -4.69 -3.18 -11.22
CA GLY A 93 -4.54 -4.61 -10.92
C GLY A 93 -4.69 -4.85 -9.42
N ILE A 94 -5.55 -5.79 -9.03
CA ILE A 94 -5.72 -6.28 -7.65
C ILE A 94 -5.25 -7.73 -7.63
N TYR A 95 -4.44 -8.10 -6.64
CA TYR A 95 -3.82 -9.43 -6.51
C TYR A 95 -4.19 -10.06 -5.17
#